data_AF-A0A453RJ60-F1
#
_entry.id   AF-A0A453RJ60-F1
#
_cell.length_a   1.000
_cell.length_b   1.000
_cell.length_c   1.000
_cell.angle_alpha   90.00
_cell.angle_beta   90.00
_cell.angle_gamma   90.00
#
_symmetry.space_group_name_H-M   'P 1'
#
loop_
_entity.id
_entity.type
_entity.pdbx_description
1 polymer ?
#
loop_
_entity_poly.entity_id
_entity_poly.type
_entity_poly.pdbx_seq_one_letter_code
_entity_poly.pdbx_strand_id
1 'polypeptide(L)'
;MAEIADEDSSTGIDLICALCDNGGEIASCEGKCLRSFHATKDASEDCKTLGYTRNQFDAMKVFLCKNCEHERYQCFACHRLSSAKTDPPELFPCASASCGHFYHAKCVAQLLFPENEAKATEYTTRIINGAKFACPVHKCDVCKYGENKEVKELQFAVCRRCPKSYHRRCLPR
;
A
#
# COMPACT_ATOMS: atom_id res chain seq x y z
N MET A 1 30.43 19.49 -29.30
CA MET A 1 28.99 19.81 -29.11
C MET A 1 28.42 18.63 -28.36
N ALA A 2 27.96 18.87 -27.14
CA ALA A 2 27.47 17.83 -26.25
C ALA A 2 26.03 17.50 -26.65
N GLU A 3 25.81 16.28 -27.12
CA GLU A 3 24.47 15.73 -27.30
C GLU A 3 24.04 15.17 -25.94
N ILE A 4 23.14 15.90 -25.30
CA ILE A 4 22.46 15.46 -24.08
C ILE A 4 21.37 14.52 -24.58
N ALA A 5 21.62 13.21 -24.52
CA ALA A 5 20.58 12.22 -24.71
C ALA A 5 19.80 12.12 -23.39
N ASP A 6 18.53 12.51 -23.45
CA ASP A 6 17.52 12.38 -22.40
C ASP A 6 17.62 11.03 -21.68
N GLU A 7 17.97 11.07 -20.39
CA GLU A 7 17.72 9.99 -19.45
C GLU A 7 16.21 9.90 -19.22
N ASP A 8 15.50 9.19 -20.10
CA ASP A 8 14.25 8.53 -19.72
C ASP A 8 14.61 7.35 -18.80
N SER A 9 15.07 7.66 -17.60
CA SER A 9 15.11 6.70 -16.51
C SER A 9 13.70 6.57 -15.93
N SER A 10 12.74 6.13 -16.77
CA SER A 10 11.61 5.39 -16.26
C SER A 10 12.15 4.04 -15.76
N THR A 11 12.83 4.07 -14.62
CA THR A 11 13.12 2.87 -13.84
C THR A 11 11.76 2.22 -13.59
N GLY A 12 11.42 1.23 -14.41
CA GLY A 12 10.12 0.59 -14.47
C GLY A 12 9.78 -0.01 -13.12
N ILE A 13 9.17 0.79 -12.26
CA ILE A 13 8.36 0.25 -11.19
C ILE A 13 7.25 -0.46 -11.96
N ASP A 14 7.20 -1.78 -11.86
CA ASP A 14 6.09 -2.59 -12.37
C ASP A 14 4.82 -2.17 -11.61
N LEU A 15 4.25 -1.05 -12.04
CA LEU A 15 3.02 -0.52 -11.49
C LEU A 15 1.92 -1.48 -11.88
N ILE A 16 1.05 -1.71 -10.91
CA ILE A 16 -0.03 -2.68 -10.98
C ILE A 16 -1.31 -1.98 -10.57
N CYS A 17 -2.40 -2.34 -11.22
CA CYS A 17 -3.69 -1.80 -10.88
C CYS A 17 -4.20 -2.43 -9.57
N ALA A 18 -4.52 -1.59 -8.59
CA ALA A 18 -5.05 -2.03 -7.30
C ALA A 18 -6.45 -2.66 -7.38
N LEU A 19 -7.10 -2.66 -8.54
CA LEU A 19 -8.41 -3.28 -8.76
C LEU A 19 -8.30 -4.69 -9.35
N CYS A 20 -7.40 -4.90 -10.31
CA CYS A 20 -7.31 -6.15 -11.07
C CYS A 20 -5.96 -6.87 -10.97
N ASP A 21 -4.99 -6.32 -10.24
CA ASP A 21 -3.66 -6.92 -10.05
C ASP A 21 -2.79 -7.03 -11.33
N ASN A 22 -3.25 -6.50 -12.46
CA ASN A 22 -2.54 -6.49 -13.75
C ASN A 22 -1.76 -5.18 -14.00
N GLY A 23 -0.75 -5.25 -14.87
CA GLY A 23 -0.01 -4.10 -15.40
C GLY A 23 -0.74 -3.37 -16.53
N GLY A 24 0.00 -2.58 -17.32
CA GLY A 24 -0.50 -1.84 -18.49
C GLY A 24 -0.50 -0.32 -18.29
N GLU A 25 -1.43 0.38 -18.95
CA GLU A 25 -1.58 1.83 -18.79
C GLU A 25 -2.12 2.18 -17.39
N ILE A 26 -1.23 2.59 -16.50
CA ILE A 26 -1.52 2.74 -15.07
C ILE A 26 -1.10 4.12 -14.58
N ALA A 27 -2.01 4.75 -13.83
CA ALA A 27 -1.79 6.01 -13.15
C ALA A 27 -1.59 5.81 -11.64
N SER A 28 -0.58 6.46 -11.07
CA SER A 28 -0.30 6.41 -9.62
C SER A 28 -1.03 7.53 -8.89
N CYS A 29 -1.80 7.16 -7.86
CA CYS A 29 -2.45 8.13 -6.98
C CYS A 29 -1.40 8.81 -6.09
N GLU A 30 -1.32 10.14 -6.15
CA GLU A 30 -0.39 10.95 -5.36
C GLU A 30 -0.85 11.20 -3.91
N GLY A 31 -2.02 10.67 -3.54
CA GLY A 31 -2.50 10.67 -2.16
C GLY A 31 -1.83 9.60 -1.29
N LYS A 32 -2.16 9.60 0.01
CA LYS A 32 -1.54 8.73 1.03
C LYS A 32 -1.68 7.21 0.79
N CYS A 33 -2.53 6.78 -0.15
CA CYS A 33 -2.71 5.35 -0.42
C CYS A 33 -1.59 4.72 -1.26
N LEU A 34 -0.84 5.52 -2.04
CA LEU A 34 0.22 5.07 -2.94
C LEU A 34 -0.18 3.92 -3.89
N ARG A 35 -1.48 3.81 -4.19
CA ARG A 35 -2.01 2.81 -5.12
C ARG A 35 -2.03 3.35 -6.54
N SER A 36 -1.97 2.45 -7.51
CA SER A 36 -2.08 2.80 -8.92
C SER A 36 -3.27 2.09 -9.58
N PHE A 37 -3.79 2.64 -10.66
CA PHE A 37 -5.05 2.24 -11.27
C PHE A 37 -5.01 2.38 -12.80
N HIS A 38 -5.76 1.53 -13.50
CA HIS A 38 -6.24 1.87 -14.85
C HIS A 38 -7.24 3.03 -14.71
N ALA A 39 -6.80 4.26 -15.00
CA ALA A 39 -7.58 5.46 -14.70
C ALA A 39 -8.68 5.73 -15.74
N THR A 40 -8.36 5.60 -17.03
CA THR A 40 -9.29 5.88 -18.12
C THR A 40 -10.12 4.65 -18.50
N LYS A 41 -11.25 4.88 -19.18
CA LYS A 41 -12.18 3.82 -19.62
C LYS A 41 -11.54 2.81 -20.57
N ASP A 42 -10.59 3.25 -21.36
CA ASP A 42 -9.92 2.53 -22.45
C ASP A 42 -8.56 1.94 -22.03
N ALA A 43 -8.11 2.19 -20.79
CA ALA A 43 -6.82 1.69 -20.31
C ALA A 43 -6.74 0.16 -20.13
N SER A 44 -7.87 -0.54 -20.03
CA SER A 44 -7.93 -2.00 -19.94
C SER A 44 -9.35 -2.52 -20.17
N GLU A 45 -9.49 -3.57 -20.97
CA GLU A 45 -10.79 -4.24 -21.22
C GLU A 45 -11.19 -5.19 -20.06
N ASP A 46 -10.20 -5.76 -19.37
CA ASP A 46 -10.39 -6.74 -18.28
C ASP A 46 -10.45 -6.10 -16.88
N CYS A 47 -10.43 -4.77 -16.81
CA CYS A 47 -10.46 -4.02 -15.55
C CYS A 47 -11.70 -3.15 -15.48
N LYS A 48 -12.27 -2.97 -14.28
CA LYS A 48 -13.37 -2.02 -14.07
C LYS A 48 -12.96 -0.55 -14.30
N THR A 49 -11.66 -0.27 -14.31
CA THR A 49 -11.03 1.06 -14.38
C THR A 49 -11.62 2.06 -13.37
N LEU A 50 -11.14 3.31 -13.37
CA LEU A 50 -11.80 4.40 -12.64
C LEU A 50 -12.79 5.18 -13.50
N GLY A 51 -12.80 4.94 -14.81
CA GLY A 51 -13.81 5.44 -15.73
C GLY A 51 -13.64 6.90 -16.17
N TYR A 52 -12.47 7.51 -15.97
CA TYR A 52 -12.20 8.84 -16.53
C TYR A 52 -12.14 8.78 -18.07
N THR A 53 -12.52 9.86 -18.75
CA THR A 53 -12.14 10.02 -20.15
C THR A 53 -10.68 10.46 -20.25
N ARG A 54 -10.04 10.24 -21.40
CA ARG A 54 -8.65 10.68 -21.62
C ARG A 54 -8.49 12.18 -21.37
N ASN A 55 -9.35 13.00 -21.96
CA ASN A 55 -9.35 14.45 -21.74
C ASN A 55 -9.55 14.86 -20.27
N GLN A 56 -10.41 14.15 -19.52
CA GLN A 56 -10.58 14.42 -18.08
C GLN A 56 -9.31 14.12 -17.30
N PHE A 57 -8.65 13.01 -17.62
CA PHE A 57 -7.44 12.57 -16.94
C PHE A 57 -6.24 13.44 -17.29
N ASP A 58 -6.03 13.75 -18.58
CA ASP A 58 -4.93 14.59 -19.07
C ASP A 58 -5.03 16.05 -18.56
N ALA A 59 -6.24 16.52 -18.25
CA ALA A 59 -6.44 17.83 -17.64
C ALA A 59 -6.07 17.87 -16.13
N MET A 60 -5.86 16.73 -15.49
CA MET A 60 -5.47 16.66 -14.07
C MET A 60 -3.99 17.00 -13.91
N LYS A 61 -3.69 17.97 -13.04
CA LYS A 61 -2.30 18.26 -12.64
C LYS A 61 -1.75 17.24 -11.64
N VAL A 62 -2.64 16.69 -10.81
CA VAL A 62 -2.33 15.73 -9.75
C VAL A 62 -3.48 14.74 -9.73
N PHE A 63 -3.15 13.45 -9.82
CA PHE A 63 -4.16 12.41 -9.77
C PHE A 63 -4.36 11.90 -8.34
N LEU A 64 -5.57 12.09 -7.80
CA LEU A 64 -6.02 11.49 -6.55
C LEU A 64 -7.17 10.51 -6.82
N CYS A 65 -7.08 9.29 -6.30
CA CYS A 65 -8.23 8.39 -6.33
C CYS A 65 -9.35 8.92 -5.42
N LYS A 66 -10.62 8.62 -5.73
CA LYS A 66 -11.80 9.06 -4.94
C LYS A 66 -11.69 8.81 -3.43
N ASN A 67 -11.02 7.71 -3.06
CA ASN A 67 -10.75 7.41 -1.66
C ASN A 67 -9.80 8.42 -1.01
N CYS A 68 -8.73 8.82 -1.69
CA CYS A 68 -7.84 9.89 -1.21
C CYS A 68 -8.51 11.26 -1.25
N GLU A 69 -9.31 11.57 -2.27
CA GLU A 69 -10.09 12.82 -2.34
C GLU A 69 -11.03 13.00 -1.13
N HIS A 70 -11.62 11.90 -0.66
CA HIS A 70 -12.51 11.89 0.50
C HIS A 70 -11.84 11.50 1.81
N GLU A 71 -10.53 11.26 1.82
CA GLU A 71 -9.76 10.75 2.95
C GLU A 71 -10.36 9.49 3.60
N ARG A 72 -10.82 8.56 2.76
CA ARG A 72 -11.32 7.23 3.15
C ARG A 72 -10.27 6.19 2.81
N TYR A 73 -9.92 5.35 3.78
CA TYR A 73 -8.90 4.33 3.60
C TYR A 73 -9.44 2.97 4.06
N GLN A 74 -8.85 1.92 3.52
CA GLN A 74 -9.21 0.55 3.87
C GLN A 74 -8.21 0.02 4.87
N CYS A 75 -8.69 -0.57 5.98
CA CYS A 75 -7.82 -1.35 6.84
C CYS A 75 -7.29 -2.55 6.07
N PHE A 76 -5.98 -2.65 5.87
CA PHE A 76 -5.38 -3.73 5.06
C PHE A 76 -5.52 -5.11 5.71
N ALA A 77 -5.82 -5.16 7.01
CA ALA A 77 -6.05 -6.40 7.74
C ALA A 77 -7.49 -6.94 7.60
N CYS A 78 -8.51 -6.07 7.72
CA CYS A 78 -9.91 -6.49 7.77
C CYS A 78 -10.74 -6.04 6.56
N HIS A 79 -10.13 -5.29 5.63
CA HIS A 79 -10.74 -4.77 4.41
C HIS A 79 -11.93 -3.82 4.60
N ARG A 80 -12.21 -3.37 5.83
CA ARG A 80 -13.25 -2.36 6.09
C ARG A 80 -12.75 -0.97 5.73
N LEU A 81 -13.61 -0.20 5.06
CA LEU A 81 -13.36 1.17 4.64
C LEU A 81 -13.82 2.14 5.74
N SER A 82 -12.93 2.97 6.25
CA SER A 82 -13.21 3.99 7.27
C SER A 82 -12.75 5.37 6.79
N SER A 83 -13.35 6.42 7.35
CA SER A 83 -12.90 7.80 7.16
C SER A 83 -11.71 8.09 8.07
N ALA A 84 -10.68 8.78 7.58
CA ALA A 84 -9.61 9.31 8.41
C ALA A 84 -9.96 10.66 9.07
N LYS A 85 -11.16 11.22 8.78
CA LYS A 85 -11.62 12.51 9.33
C LYS A 85 -12.25 12.40 10.72
N THR A 86 -12.30 11.21 11.31
CA THR A 86 -12.84 11.05 12.67
C THR A 86 -11.85 11.59 13.70
N ASP A 87 -12.37 12.06 14.83
CA ASP A 87 -11.56 12.43 16.00
C ASP A 87 -11.99 11.60 17.22
N PRO A 88 -11.18 10.63 17.69
CA PRO A 88 -9.88 10.23 17.13
C PRO A 88 -10.01 9.48 15.78
N PRO A 89 -8.94 9.41 14.97
CA PRO A 89 -8.94 8.70 13.70
C PRO A 89 -9.17 7.19 13.91
N GLU A 90 -10.02 6.58 13.08
CA GLU A 90 -10.25 5.12 13.13
C GLU A 90 -9.10 4.33 12.48
N LEU A 91 -8.42 4.92 11.50
CA LEU A 91 -7.34 4.30 10.74
C LEU A 91 -6.04 5.07 10.89
N PHE A 92 -4.97 4.30 11.01
CA PHE A 92 -3.62 4.81 11.20
C PHE A 92 -2.72 4.31 10.06
N PRO A 93 -1.94 5.20 9.43
CA PRO A 93 -1.01 4.80 8.37
C PRO A 93 0.20 4.07 8.95
N CYS A 94 0.75 3.13 8.19
CA CYS A 94 2.09 2.61 8.45
C CYS A 94 3.11 3.77 8.44
N ALA A 95 4.09 3.73 9.34
CA ALA A 95 5.12 4.76 9.46
C ALA A 95 6.13 4.79 8.30
N SER A 96 6.19 3.72 7.48
CA SER A 96 7.04 3.68 6.31
C SER A 96 6.44 4.55 5.19
N ALA A 97 7.19 5.57 4.77
CA ALA A 97 6.74 6.58 3.81
C ALA A 97 6.32 6.00 2.44
N SER A 98 6.87 4.84 2.06
CA SER A 98 6.58 4.16 0.79
C SER A 98 5.58 3.00 0.92
N CYS A 99 4.90 2.86 2.06
CA CYS A 99 4.03 1.72 2.31
C CYS A 99 2.58 1.91 1.85
N GLY A 100 1.98 3.08 2.11
CA GLY A 100 0.60 3.40 1.69
C GLY A 100 -0.52 2.62 2.40
N HIS A 101 -0.21 1.68 3.28
CA HIS A 101 -1.19 0.86 4.00
C HIS A 101 -1.71 1.53 5.27
N PHE A 102 -3.00 1.33 5.53
CA PHE A 102 -3.73 1.81 6.70
C PHE A 102 -4.29 0.65 7.51
N TYR A 103 -4.42 0.82 8.82
CA TYR A 103 -4.93 -0.21 9.72
C TYR A 103 -5.76 0.41 10.84
N HIS A 104 -6.79 -0.32 11.31
CA HIS A 104 -7.31 -0.09 12.65
C HIS A 104 -6.23 -0.45 13.67
N ALA A 105 -6.08 0.35 14.73
CA ALA A 105 -5.09 0.13 15.78
C ALA A 105 -5.16 -1.30 16.35
N LYS A 106 -6.38 -1.78 16.65
CA LYS A 106 -6.62 -3.14 17.15
C LYS A 106 -6.18 -4.21 16.15
N CYS A 107 -6.52 -4.05 14.86
CA CYS A 107 -6.18 -5.04 13.83
C CYS A 107 -4.67 -5.20 13.66
N VAL A 108 -3.92 -4.10 13.57
CA VAL A 108 -2.46 -4.21 13.41
C VAL A 108 -1.79 -4.72 14.69
N ALA A 109 -2.27 -4.33 15.87
CA ALA A 109 -1.73 -4.84 17.13
C ALA A 109 -1.92 -6.35 17.27
N GLN A 110 -3.09 -6.88 16.88
CA GLN A 110 -3.35 -8.33 16.87
C GLN A 110 -2.46 -9.08 15.87
N LEU A 111 -2.15 -8.48 14.72
CA LEU A 111 -1.22 -9.08 13.75
C LEU A 111 0.24 -9.08 14.25
N LEU A 112 0.64 -8.06 15.00
CA LEU A 112 2.00 -7.95 15.54
C LEU A 112 2.21 -8.80 16.80
N PHE A 113 1.15 -9.05 17.58
CA PHE A 113 1.18 -9.78 18.85
C PHE A 113 0.06 -10.83 18.93
N PRO A 114 0.01 -11.81 18.00
CA PRO A 114 -1.12 -12.74 17.89
C PRO A 114 -1.32 -13.64 19.12
N GLU A 115 -0.25 -13.91 19.87
CA GLU A 115 -0.26 -14.78 21.05
C GLU A 115 -0.18 -14.00 22.38
N ASN A 116 -0.25 -12.67 22.34
CA ASN A 116 -0.12 -11.84 23.53
C ASN A 116 -1.16 -10.71 23.54
N GLU A 117 -2.36 -11.04 24.02
CA GLU A 117 -3.50 -10.13 24.06
C GLU A 117 -3.25 -8.89 24.92
N ALA A 118 -2.56 -9.03 26.05
CA ALA A 118 -2.20 -7.91 26.92
C ALA A 118 -1.33 -6.89 26.17
N LYS A 119 -0.31 -7.37 25.45
CA LYS A 119 0.57 -6.53 24.63
C LYS A 119 -0.16 -5.94 23.42
N ALA A 120 -1.05 -6.70 22.78
CA ALA A 120 -1.88 -6.18 21.69
C ALA A 120 -2.80 -5.04 22.17
N THR A 121 -3.37 -5.17 23.36
CA THR A 121 -4.22 -4.15 23.98
C THR A 121 -3.42 -2.90 24.33
N GLU A 122 -2.28 -3.04 25.01
CA GLU A 122 -1.37 -1.93 25.31
C GLU A 122 -0.93 -1.20 24.03
N TYR A 123 -0.54 -1.96 23.00
CA TYR A 123 -0.07 -1.39 21.74
C TYR A 123 -1.19 -0.67 20.96
N THR A 124 -2.42 -1.18 21.05
CA THR A 124 -3.61 -0.51 20.49
C THR A 124 -3.77 0.89 21.09
N THR A 125 -3.74 1.00 22.41
CA THR A 125 -3.83 2.29 23.12
C THR A 125 -2.70 3.23 22.72
N ARG A 126 -1.48 2.72 22.59
CA ARG A 126 -0.32 3.52 22.15
C ARG A 126 -0.51 4.10 20.76
N ILE A 127 -1.01 3.33 19.80
CA ILE A 127 -1.28 3.82 18.43
C ILE A 127 -2.35 4.90 18.44
N ILE A 128 -3.45 4.70 19.18
CA ILE A 128 -4.53 5.69 19.33
C ILE A 128 -3.98 7.00 19.91
N ASN A 129 -3.03 6.91 20.85
CA ASN A 129 -2.34 8.06 21.43
C ASN A 129 -1.18 8.62 20.57
N GLY A 130 -1.08 8.24 19.30
CA GLY A 130 -0.15 8.82 18.33
C GLY A 130 1.17 8.05 18.13
N ALA A 131 1.32 6.86 18.72
CA ALA A 131 2.52 6.05 18.47
C ALA A 131 2.59 5.58 17.01
N LYS A 132 3.74 5.79 16.38
CA LYS A 132 4.06 5.28 15.05
C LYS A 132 4.31 3.76 15.09
N PHE A 133 3.92 3.05 14.05
CA PHE A 133 4.17 1.61 13.89
C PHE A 133 4.60 1.27 12.47
N ALA A 134 5.41 0.21 12.32
CA ALA A 134 5.66 -0.43 11.04
C ALA A 134 4.71 -1.63 10.89
N CYS A 135 4.00 -1.71 9.77
CA CYS A 135 3.02 -2.77 9.57
C CYS A 135 3.68 -4.12 9.21
N PRO A 136 2.96 -5.25 9.34
CA PRO A 136 3.53 -6.60 9.21
C PRO A 136 4.16 -6.92 7.85
N VAL A 137 3.80 -6.22 6.77
CA VAL A 137 4.39 -6.44 5.43
C VAL A 137 5.89 -6.11 5.35
N HIS A 138 6.44 -5.45 6.37
CA HIS A 138 7.87 -5.11 6.46
C HIS A 138 8.70 -6.17 7.21
N LYS A 139 8.09 -7.30 7.57
CA LYS A 139 8.76 -8.43 8.23
C LYS A 139 8.28 -9.74 7.62
N CYS A 140 9.21 -10.68 7.44
CA CYS A 140 8.86 -12.02 7.01
C CYS A 140 7.91 -12.68 8.03
N ASP A 141 6.80 -13.24 7.56
CA ASP A 141 5.79 -13.91 8.39
C ASP A 141 6.32 -15.18 9.06
N VAL A 142 7.40 -15.76 8.54
CA VAL A 142 8.05 -16.95 9.12
C VAL A 142 9.14 -16.55 10.11
N CYS A 143 10.22 -15.92 9.64
CA CYS A 143 11.40 -15.66 10.47
C CYS A 143 11.34 -14.33 11.24
N LYS A 144 10.36 -13.47 10.98
CA LYS A 144 10.13 -12.17 11.62
C LYS A 144 11.22 -11.11 11.38
N TYR A 145 12.21 -11.37 10.53
CA TYR A 145 13.24 -10.42 10.13
C TYR A 145 12.82 -9.55 8.92
N GLY A 146 13.47 -8.39 8.80
CA GLY A 146 13.29 -7.44 7.70
C GLY A 146 13.87 -7.91 6.37
N GLU A 147 13.60 -7.17 5.30
CA GLU A 147 14.14 -7.42 3.97
C GLU A 147 15.64 -7.10 3.91
N ASN A 148 16.41 -7.90 3.18
CA ASN A 148 17.69 -7.47 2.64
C ASN A 148 17.58 -7.49 1.10
N LYS A 149 17.58 -6.29 0.50
CA LYS A 149 17.40 -6.10 -0.94
C LYS A 149 18.59 -6.58 -1.77
N GLU A 150 19.78 -6.68 -1.17
CA GLU A 150 21.00 -7.10 -1.87
C GLU A 150 21.08 -8.63 -2.00
N VAL A 151 20.37 -9.38 -1.15
CA VAL A 151 20.39 -10.84 -1.12
C VAL A 151 19.09 -11.40 -1.66
N LYS A 152 19.11 -12.00 -2.86
CA LYS A 152 17.92 -12.51 -3.59
C LYS A 152 16.97 -13.37 -2.74
N GLU A 153 17.53 -14.21 -1.87
CA GLU A 153 16.77 -15.10 -0.98
C GLU A 153 16.08 -14.36 0.18
N LEU A 154 16.62 -13.22 0.60
CA LEU A 154 16.13 -12.33 1.66
C LEU A 154 15.35 -11.12 1.12
N GLN A 155 15.14 -11.04 -0.20
CA GLN A 155 14.15 -10.16 -0.78
C GLN A 155 12.74 -10.65 -0.42
N PHE A 156 11.80 -9.73 -0.26
CA PHE A 156 10.42 -10.08 0.05
C PHE A 156 9.62 -10.47 -1.19
N ALA A 157 8.84 -11.53 -1.05
CA ALA A 157 7.61 -11.78 -1.78
C ALA A 157 6.45 -11.29 -0.90
N VAL A 158 5.84 -10.16 -1.28
CA VAL A 158 4.78 -9.51 -0.52
C VAL A 158 3.42 -9.90 -1.09
N CYS A 159 2.49 -10.35 -0.24
CA CYS A 159 1.12 -10.56 -0.67
C CYS A 159 0.41 -9.20 -0.79
N ARG A 160 -0.27 -8.97 -1.92
CA ARG A 160 -1.00 -7.71 -2.16
C ARG A 160 -2.42 -7.71 -1.60
N ARG A 161 -2.89 -8.87 -1.14
CA ARG A 161 -4.27 -9.09 -0.67
C ARG A 161 -4.37 -9.29 0.83
N CYS A 162 -3.25 -9.50 1.52
CA CYS A 162 -3.22 -9.65 2.97
C CYS A 162 -1.91 -9.10 3.55
N PRO A 163 -1.86 -8.78 4.85
CA PRO A 163 -0.70 -8.17 5.51
C PRO A 163 0.41 -9.20 5.80
N LYS A 164 0.78 -10.00 4.80
CA LYS A 164 1.83 -11.02 4.90
C LYS A 164 2.91 -10.76 3.87
N SER A 165 4.15 -10.91 4.31
CA SER A 165 5.32 -10.91 3.45
C SER A 165 6.21 -12.09 3.81
N TYR A 166 6.94 -12.63 2.85
CA TYR A 166 7.86 -13.73 3.07
C TYR A 166 9.19 -13.37 2.44
N HIS A 167 10.31 -13.72 3.07
CA HIS A 167 11.52 -13.88 2.28
C HIS A 167 11.28 -14.92 1.20
N ARG A 168 11.89 -14.78 0.03
CA ARG A 168 11.75 -15.80 -1.04
C ARG A 168 12.08 -17.21 -0.55
N ARG A 169 13.11 -17.35 0.29
CA ARG A 169 13.48 -18.64 0.90
C ARG A 169 12.47 -19.16 1.94
N CYS A 170 11.63 -18.27 2.48
CA CYS A 170 10.63 -18.58 3.51
C CYS A 170 9.22 -18.69 2.95
N LEU A 171 9.03 -18.64 1.63
CA LEU A 171 7.72 -18.86 1.02
C LEU A 171 7.20 -20.25 1.41
N PRO A 172 5.95 -20.35 1.89
CA PRO A 172 5.29 -21.64 2.11
C PRO A 172 5.30 -22.45 0.80
N ARG A 173 5.59 -23.75 0.92
CA ARG A 173 5.54 -24.72 -0.19
C ARG A 173 4.23 -25.47 -0.19
#